data_AF-A0A965N9X9-F1
#
_entry.id   AF-A0A965N9X9-F1
#
_cell.length_a   1.000
_cell.length_b   1.000
_cell.length_c   1.000
_cell.angle_alpha   90.00
_cell.angle_beta   90.00
_cell.angle_gamma   90.00
#
_symmetry.space_group_name_H-M   'P 1'
#
loop_
_entity.id
_entity.type
_entity.pdbx_description
1 polymer ?
#
loop_
_entity_poly.entity_id
_entity_poly.type
_entity_poly.pdbx_seq_one_letter_code
_entity_poly.pdbx_strand_id
1 'polypeptide(L)'
;MPSDKQQFSPGSKNWILKYFQLVENNVFSIESISENHQKESAFNNLASKTGLIYGVPTSFIYFSNVSCENYTNEEKLKLLLFEALLYSYLQGLKEPFDKKLFIQSLKSFYSENEESNWFNKVFKTSEVEQLEVTLSSRIQIDTPIFESNYWLNYLSNCFVFLDVILFQEFLQK
;
A
#
# COMPACT_ATOMS: atom_id res chain seq x y z
N MET A 1 33.45 -5.32 -3.72
CA MET A 1 32.33 -4.87 -4.59
C MET A 1 31.06 -5.46 -4.01
N PRO A 2 30.10 -4.68 -3.48
CA PRO A 2 28.91 -5.29 -2.90
C PRO A 2 27.99 -5.73 -4.03
N SER A 3 27.98 -7.04 -4.25
CA SER A 3 27.23 -7.80 -5.26
C SER A 3 25.87 -8.23 -4.70
N ASP A 4 25.13 -7.32 -4.06
CA ASP A 4 23.82 -7.62 -3.48
C ASP A 4 22.90 -6.40 -3.61
N LYS A 5 22.65 -5.96 -4.85
CA LYS A 5 21.40 -5.25 -5.13
C LYS A 5 20.29 -6.29 -4.97
N GLN A 6 19.83 -6.52 -3.74
CA GLN A 6 18.62 -7.28 -3.47
C GLN A 6 17.51 -6.66 -4.33
N GLN A 7 17.11 -7.38 -5.38
CA GLN A 7 16.06 -6.94 -6.27
C GLN A 7 14.74 -7.06 -5.51
N PHE A 8 14.40 -6.00 -4.78
CA PHE A 8 13.06 -5.79 -4.27
C PHE A 8 12.11 -5.66 -5.47
N SER A 9 10.91 -6.22 -5.36
CA SER A 9 9.83 -6.06 -6.33
C SER A 9 8.51 -6.35 -5.61
N PRO A 10 7.51 -5.46 -5.71
CA PRO A 10 6.14 -5.67 -5.22
C PRO A 10 5.38 -6.83 -5.91
N GLY A 11 5.92 -7.37 -7.01
CA GLY A 11 5.42 -8.57 -7.66
C GLY A 11 5.98 -9.87 -7.07
N SER A 12 7.04 -9.80 -6.26
CA SER A 12 7.67 -10.98 -5.65
C SER A 12 6.96 -11.42 -4.36
N LYS A 13 7.02 -12.70 -4.02
CA LYS A 13 6.52 -13.20 -2.72
C LYS A 13 7.29 -12.58 -1.56
N ASN A 14 6.60 -12.29 -0.46
CA ASN A 14 7.16 -11.73 0.77
C ASN A 14 7.83 -10.35 0.54
N TRP A 15 7.35 -9.59 -0.44
CA TRP A 15 7.86 -8.26 -0.71
C TRP A 15 7.60 -7.32 0.47
N ILE A 16 6.51 -7.45 1.22
CA ILE A 16 6.26 -6.58 2.39
C ILE A 16 7.32 -6.81 3.47
N LEU A 17 7.74 -8.06 3.69
CA LEU A 17 8.84 -8.36 4.61
C LEU A 17 10.15 -7.74 4.12
N LYS A 18 10.44 -7.85 2.82
CA LYS A 18 11.63 -7.22 2.22
C LYS A 18 11.57 -5.70 2.33
N TYR A 19 10.41 -5.08 2.16
CA TYR A 19 10.24 -3.63 2.33
C TYR A 19 10.68 -3.20 3.74
N PHE A 20 10.19 -3.88 4.78
CA PHE A 20 10.61 -3.57 6.15
C PHE A 20 12.08 -3.91 6.42
N GLN A 21 12.64 -4.95 5.80
CA GLN A 21 14.10 -5.20 5.88
C GLN A 21 14.91 -4.04 5.30
N LEU A 22 14.44 -3.42 4.20
CA LEU A 22 15.11 -2.25 3.62
C LEU A 22 15.01 -1.02 4.54
N VAL A 23 13.90 -0.84 5.25
CA VAL A 23 13.75 0.18 6.31
C VAL A 23 14.72 -0.10 7.46
N GLU A 24 14.75 -1.32 7.98
CA GLU A 24 15.64 -1.75 9.08
C GLU A 24 17.13 -1.58 8.70
N ASN A 25 17.46 -1.79 7.42
CA ASN A 25 18.80 -1.58 6.86
C ASN A 25 19.11 -0.12 6.50
N ASN A 26 18.22 0.84 6.81
CA ASN A 26 18.35 2.27 6.52
C ASN A 26 18.55 2.59 5.02
N VAL A 27 18.00 1.79 4.12
CA VAL A 27 18.02 2.08 2.67
C VAL A 27 17.14 3.29 2.35
N PHE A 28 16.04 3.42 3.09
CA PHE A 28 15.19 4.61 3.15
C PHE A 28 14.55 4.68 4.54
N SER A 29 13.99 5.83 4.91
CA SER A 29 13.36 6.03 6.21
C SER A 29 11.85 6.24 6.07
N ILE A 30 11.12 5.71 7.05
CA ILE A 30 9.68 5.95 7.26
C ILE A 30 9.43 6.98 8.37
N GLU A 31 10.50 7.49 8.99
CA GLU A 31 10.44 8.45 10.09
C GLU A 31 10.08 9.83 9.55
N SER A 32 8.77 10.00 9.41
CA SER A 32 8.01 11.23 9.41
C SER A 32 8.28 12.25 8.29
N ILE A 33 7.29 12.35 7.41
CA ILE A 33 6.75 13.66 7.06
C ILE A 33 6.02 14.14 8.34
N SER A 34 6.76 14.67 9.32
CA SER A 34 6.25 15.16 10.62
C SER A 34 5.66 16.57 10.51
N GLU A 35 5.04 16.91 9.39
CA GLU A 35 4.27 18.13 9.37
C GLU A 35 2.90 17.80 9.94
N ASN A 36 2.57 18.50 11.02
CA ASN A 36 1.33 18.53 11.77
C ASN A 36 0.17 18.99 10.85
N HIS A 37 -0.02 18.24 9.77
CA HIS A 37 -1.00 18.49 8.74
C HIS A 37 -2.33 18.05 9.32
N GLN A 38 -3.27 18.99 9.41
CA GLN A 38 -4.68 18.65 9.58
C GLN A 38 -5.02 17.53 8.58
N LYS A 39 -5.80 16.52 9.00
CA LYS A 39 -6.05 15.29 8.20
C LYS A 39 -6.30 15.58 6.72
N GLU A 40 -7.11 16.60 6.44
CA GLU A 40 -7.44 17.08 5.09
C GLU A 40 -6.22 17.52 4.29
N SER A 41 -5.28 18.27 4.90
CA SER A 41 -4.03 18.68 4.26
C SER A 41 -3.07 17.51 4.02
N ALA A 42 -3.08 16.47 4.87
CA ALA A 42 -2.28 15.27 4.68
C ALA A 42 -2.77 14.45 3.47
N PHE A 43 -4.09 14.27 3.33
CA PHE A 43 -4.68 13.60 2.17
C PHE A 43 -4.53 14.39 0.88
N ASN A 44 -4.72 15.72 0.92
CA ASN A 44 -4.50 16.57 -0.24
C ASN A 44 -3.06 16.49 -0.72
N ASN A 45 -2.10 16.45 0.20
CA ASN A 45 -0.68 16.25 -0.13
C ASN A 45 -0.42 14.85 -0.72
N LEU A 46 -0.98 13.80 -0.14
CA LEU A 46 -0.82 12.43 -0.65
C LEU A 46 -1.42 12.29 -2.05
N ALA A 47 -2.63 12.79 -2.24
CA ALA A 47 -3.36 12.82 -3.51
C ALA A 47 -2.59 13.57 -4.61
N SER A 48 -2.15 14.79 -4.31
CA SER A 48 -1.52 15.67 -5.30
C SER A 48 -0.09 15.25 -5.67
N LYS A 49 0.65 14.63 -4.74
CA LYS A 49 2.06 14.27 -4.96
C LYS A 49 2.25 12.89 -5.59
N THR A 50 1.41 11.91 -5.23
CA THR A 50 1.64 10.50 -5.57
C THR A 50 0.89 10.01 -6.81
N GLY A 51 -0.20 10.70 -7.18
CA GLY A 51 -1.07 10.31 -8.30
C GLY A 51 -1.91 9.06 -8.03
N LEU A 52 -1.94 8.56 -6.79
CA LEU A 52 -2.69 7.35 -6.40
C LEU A 52 -4.18 7.42 -6.76
N ILE A 53 -4.84 8.57 -6.53
CA ILE A 53 -6.26 8.78 -6.88
C ILE A 53 -6.54 8.49 -8.36
N TYR A 54 -5.59 8.81 -9.22
CA TYR A 54 -5.73 8.67 -10.67
C TYR A 54 -5.25 7.31 -11.17
N GLY A 55 -4.70 6.46 -10.29
CA GLY A 55 -4.04 5.21 -10.65
C GLY A 55 -2.78 5.43 -11.49
N VAL A 56 -2.13 6.58 -11.33
CA VAL A 56 -0.88 6.89 -12.03
C VAL A 56 0.18 7.11 -10.95
N PRO A 57 1.02 6.11 -10.62
CA PRO A 57 1.98 6.21 -9.53
C PRO A 57 3.15 7.13 -9.96
N THR A 58 3.04 8.43 -9.70
CA THR A 58 4.01 9.45 -10.12
C THR A 58 5.19 9.54 -9.16
N SER A 59 4.96 9.34 -7.87
CA SER A 59 6.00 9.31 -6.84
C SER A 59 5.60 8.43 -5.66
N PHE A 60 6.61 7.82 -5.04
CA PHE A 60 6.48 7.09 -3.78
C PHE A 60 6.60 8.04 -2.59
N ILE A 61 5.98 7.68 -1.48
CA ILE A 61 6.00 8.46 -0.23
C ILE A 61 7.33 8.25 0.49
N TYR A 62 7.81 7.01 0.59
CA TYR A 62 9.04 6.66 1.32
C TYR A 62 10.12 6.07 0.42
N PHE A 63 9.74 5.23 -0.54
CA PHE A 63 10.62 4.49 -1.43
C PHE A 63 11.17 5.36 -2.59
N SER A 64 11.75 6.51 -2.26
CA SER A 64 12.18 7.54 -3.23
C SER A 64 13.62 7.38 -3.73
N ASN A 65 14.49 6.70 -2.98
CA ASN A 65 15.93 6.59 -3.26
C ASN A 65 16.36 5.29 -3.94
N VAL A 66 15.42 4.47 -4.40
CA VAL A 66 15.68 3.17 -5.05
C VAL A 66 15.13 3.20 -6.48
N SER A 67 15.91 2.71 -7.44
CA SER A 67 15.47 2.66 -8.84
C SER A 67 14.33 1.65 -9.02
N CYS A 68 13.21 2.14 -9.56
CA CYS A 68 12.00 1.38 -9.86
C CYS A 68 11.68 1.35 -11.36
N GLU A 69 12.68 1.59 -12.22
CA GLU A 69 12.50 1.70 -13.67
C GLU A 69 11.94 0.40 -14.27
N ASN A 70 12.34 -0.74 -13.71
CA ASN A 70 11.93 -2.07 -14.18
C ASN A 70 10.56 -2.52 -13.65
N TYR A 71 9.90 -1.74 -12.78
CA TYR A 71 8.60 -2.14 -12.22
C TYR A 71 7.46 -1.85 -13.20
N THR A 72 6.51 -2.77 -13.26
CA THR A 72 5.25 -2.54 -13.96
C THR A 72 4.43 -1.45 -13.24
N ASN A 73 3.46 -0.85 -13.95
CA ASN A 73 2.55 0.11 -13.30
C ASN A 73 1.77 -0.53 -12.15
N GLU A 74 1.41 -1.81 -12.27
CA GLU A 74 0.73 -2.56 -11.21
C GLU A 74 1.61 -2.71 -9.96
N GLU A 75 2.88 -3.08 -10.14
CA GLU A 75 3.84 -3.17 -9.03
C GLU A 75 4.04 -1.82 -8.35
N LYS A 76 4.14 -0.74 -9.13
CA LYS A 76 4.25 0.62 -8.60
C LYS A 76 3.00 1.03 -7.82
N LEU A 77 1.80 0.76 -8.36
CA LEU A 77 0.54 1.06 -7.66
C LEU A 77 0.39 0.27 -6.37
N LYS A 78 0.76 -1.01 -6.38
CA LYS A 78 0.72 -1.87 -5.19
C LYS A 78 1.63 -1.34 -4.08
N LEU A 79 2.86 -0.96 -4.44
CA LEU A 79 3.79 -0.34 -3.49
C LEU A 79 3.24 0.98 -2.97
N LEU A 80 2.71 1.83 -3.85
CA LEU A 80 2.20 3.14 -3.46
C LEU A 80 0.95 3.04 -2.57
N LEU A 81 0.02 2.12 -2.86
CA LEU A 81 -1.12 1.85 -1.98
C LEU A 81 -0.63 1.44 -0.59
N PHE A 82 0.32 0.51 -0.51
CA PHE A 82 0.88 0.07 0.77
C PHE A 82 1.54 1.22 1.54
N GLU A 83 2.33 2.07 0.87
CA GLU A 83 2.92 3.24 1.49
C GLU A 83 1.88 4.26 1.95
N ALA A 84 0.79 4.44 1.19
CA ALA A 84 -0.28 5.35 1.56
C ALA A 84 -1.03 4.86 2.80
N LEU A 85 -1.28 3.55 2.90
CA LEU A 85 -1.84 2.92 4.09
C LEU A 85 -0.89 3.04 5.30
N LEU A 86 0.41 2.82 5.10
CA LEU A 86 1.43 3.03 6.12
C LEU A 86 1.48 4.49 6.57
N TYR A 87 1.39 5.43 5.63
CA TYR A 87 1.30 6.86 5.92
C TYR A 87 0.09 7.17 6.79
N SER A 88 -1.11 6.70 6.43
CA SER A 88 -2.32 6.87 7.25
C SER A 88 -2.15 6.32 8.67
N TYR A 89 -1.50 5.17 8.80
CA TYR A 89 -1.21 4.56 10.11
C TYR A 89 -0.27 5.42 10.95
N LEU A 90 0.83 5.88 10.36
CA LEU A 90 1.83 6.69 11.05
C LEU A 90 1.29 8.05 11.50
N GLN A 91 0.34 8.65 10.77
CA GLN A 91 -0.30 9.91 11.17
C GLN A 91 -1.13 9.81 12.46
N GLY A 92 -1.67 8.62 12.78
CA GLY A 92 -2.44 8.37 14.00
C GLY A 92 -1.62 7.89 15.19
N LEU A 93 -0.32 7.63 14.99
CA LEU A 93 0.51 6.94 15.97
C LEU A 93 0.95 7.88 17.10
N LYS A 94 0.75 7.44 18.35
CA LYS A 94 1.28 8.11 19.56
C LYS A 94 2.50 7.42 20.16
N GLU A 95 2.71 6.19 19.76
CA GLU A 95 3.78 5.30 20.23
C GLU A 95 4.79 5.07 19.10
N PRO A 96 5.96 4.48 19.37
CA PRO A 96 6.89 4.07 18.31
C PRO A 96 6.25 3.07 17.34
N PHE A 97 6.66 3.14 16.07
CA PHE A 97 6.15 2.23 15.04
C PHE A 97 6.51 0.77 15.33
N ASP A 98 5.50 -0.10 15.36
CA ASP A 98 5.65 -1.55 15.37
C ASP A 98 5.05 -2.15 14.08
N LYS A 99 5.89 -2.78 13.27
CA LYS A 99 5.47 -3.42 12.02
C LYS A 99 4.39 -4.49 12.23
N LYS A 100 4.44 -5.25 13.33
CA LYS A 100 3.48 -6.32 13.59
C LYS A 100 2.10 -5.75 13.85
N LEU A 101 2.02 -4.69 14.65
CA LEU A 101 0.76 -4.00 14.95
C LEU A 101 0.16 -3.39 13.68
N PHE A 102 0.99 -2.75 12.84
CA PHE A 102 0.54 -2.22 11.56
C PHE A 102 -0.06 -3.30 10.65
N ILE A 103 0.63 -4.43 10.46
CA ILE A 103 0.14 -5.55 9.64
C ILE A 103 -1.16 -6.12 10.21
N GLN A 104 -1.27 -6.25 11.54
CA GLN A 104 -2.49 -6.70 12.19
C GLN A 104 -3.65 -5.73 11.99
N SER A 105 -3.42 -4.41 12.11
CA SER A 105 -4.45 -3.38 11.85
C SER A 105 -4.96 -3.45 10.42
N LEU A 106 -4.08 -3.61 9.43
CA LEU A 106 -4.48 -3.76 8.02
C LEU A 106 -5.32 -5.01 7.79
N LYS A 107 -4.92 -6.13 8.41
CA LYS A 107 -5.69 -7.37 8.33
C LYS A 107 -7.08 -7.18 8.92
N SER A 108 -7.20 -6.58 10.11
CA SER A 108 -8.50 -6.31 10.73
C SER A 108 -9.36 -5.42 9.85
N PHE A 109 -8.79 -4.34 9.30
CA PHE A 109 -9.49 -3.44 8.38
C PHE A 109 -10.06 -4.16 7.15
N TYR A 110 -9.26 -5.01 6.50
CA TYR A 110 -9.73 -5.75 5.33
C TYR A 110 -10.65 -6.92 5.68
N SER A 111 -10.54 -7.48 6.88
CA SER A 111 -11.40 -8.59 7.35
C SER A 111 -12.79 -8.11 7.80
N GLU A 112 -12.91 -6.94 8.43
CA GLU A 112 -14.20 -6.38 8.89
C GLU A 112 -15.14 -6.02 7.73
N ASN A 113 -14.58 -5.78 6.54
CA ASN A 113 -15.33 -5.42 5.34
C ASN A 113 -15.70 -6.63 4.46
N GLU A 114 -15.28 -7.85 4.82
CA GLU A 114 -15.62 -9.08 4.08
C GLU A 114 -16.82 -9.81 4.71
N GLU A 115 -18.04 -9.57 4.18
CA GLU A 115 -19.22 -10.40 4.52
C GLU A 115 -19.14 -11.84 3.96
N SER A 116 -18.13 -12.23 3.17
CA SER A 116 -18.11 -13.55 2.51
C SER A 116 -16.79 -14.33 2.65
N ASN A 117 -16.79 -15.21 3.64
CA ASN A 117 -15.75 -16.19 3.99
C ASN A 117 -15.65 -17.35 2.97
N TRP A 118 -15.29 -17.09 1.71
CA TRP A 118 -15.00 -18.17 0.75
C TRP A 118 -13.51 -18.30 0.39
N PHE A 119 -12.74 -17.21 0.41
CA PHE A 119 -11.28 -17.24 0.22
C PHE A 119 -10.50 -17.70 1.47
N ASN A 120 -11.04 -17.45 2.67
CA ASN A 120 -10.36 -17.73 3.95
C ASN A 120 -10.27 -19.22 4.34
N LYS A 121 -10.90 -20.12 3.58
CA LYS A 121 -10.95 -21.55 3.91
C LYS A 121 -9.85 -22.42 3.30
N VAL A 122 -9.00 -21.89 2.41
CA VAL A 122 -8.13 -22.75 1.56
C VAL A 122 -6.62 -22.58 1.79
N PHE A 123 -6.13 -21.54 2.47
CA PHE A 123 -4.69 -21.30 2.52
C PHE A 123 -4.11 -21.18 3.94
N LYS A 124 -3.19 -22.10 4.28
CA LYS A 124 -2.23 -21.98 5.40
C LYS A 124 -1.11 -20.98 5.05
N THR A 125 -1.47 -19.81 4.54
CA THR A 125 -0.50 -18.75 4.18
C THR A 125 -0.27 -17.83 5.37
N SER A 126 0.90 -17.19 5.42
CA SER A 126 1.21 -16.25 6.50
C SER A 126 0.33 -14.99 6.42
N GLU A 127 0.17 -14.27 7.54
CA GLU A 127 -0.62 -13.02 7.57
C GLU A 127 -0.12 -11.99 6.54
N VAL A 128 1.19 -11.96 6.32
CA VAL A 128 1.80 -11.07 5.34
C VAL A 128 1.46 -11.51 3.91
N GLU A 129 1.54 -12.80 3.61
CA GLU A 129 1.18 -13.32 2.28
C GLU A 129 -0.31 -13.07 1.96
N GLN A 130 -1.20 -13.19 2.93
CA GLN A 130 -2.62 -12.85 2.75
C GLN A 130 -2.79 -11.37 2.42
N LEU A 131 -2.11 -10.48 3.15
CA LEU A 131 -2.14 -9.05 2.86
C LEU A 131 -1.58 -8.73 1.46
N GLU A 132 -0.51 -9.39 1.02
CA GLU A 132 0.03 -9.23 -0.34
C GLU A 132 -0.99 -9.60 -1.41
N VAL A 133 -1.78 -10.65 -1.17
CA VAL A 133 -2.89 -11.06 -2.06
C VAL A 133 -4.00 -10.02 -2.04
N THR A 134 -4.43 -9.54 -0.88
CA THR A 134 -5.45 -8.49 -0.74
C THR A 134 -5.03 -7.20 -1.46
N LEU A 135 -3.79 -6.73 -1.27
CA LEU A 135 -3.32 -5.54 -1.96
C LEU A 135 -3.26 -5.75 -3.48
N SER A 136 -2.89 -6.95 -3.93
CA SER A 136 -2.88 -7.26 -5.36
C SER A 136 -4.29 -7.23 -5.95
N SER A 137 -5.29 -7.80 -5.27
CA SER A 137 -6.69 -7.78 -5.74
C SER A 137 -7.32 -6.38 -5.72
N ARG A 138 -6.82 -5.46 -4.89
CA ARG A 138 -7.25 -4.06 -4.91
C ARG A 138 -6.71 -3.29 -6.12
N ILE A 139 -5.52 -3.65 -6.61
CA ILE A 139 -4.91 -3.00 -7.79
C ILE A 139 -5.38 -3.64 -9.11
N GLN A 140 -5.52 -4.97 -9.14
CA GLN A 140 -5.93 -5.69 -10.34
C GLN A 140 -7.43 -5.57 -10.55
N ILE A 141 -7.83 -4.73 -11.52
CA ILE A 141 -9.09 -4.93 -12.21
C ILE A 141 -8.80 -5.86 -13.38
N ASP A 142 -8.97 -7.15 -13.16
CA ASP A 142 -9.14 -8.06 -14.29
C ASP A 142 -10.53 -7.82 -14.86
N THR A 143 -10.69 -6.77 -15.68
CA THR A 143 -11.83 -6.65 -16.59
C THR A 143 -11.40 -7.16 -17.97
N PRO A 144 -11.68 -8.43 -18.30
CA PRO A 144 -11.62 -8.92 -19.69
C PRO A 144 -12.73 -8.29 -20.57
N ILE A 145 -13.34 -7.18 -20.14
CA ILE A 145 -14.51 -6.57 -20.75
C ILE A 145 -14.12 -5.18 -21.26
N PHE A 146 -13.52 -5.22 -22.45
CA PHE A 146 -13.52 -4.20 -23.50
C PHE A 146 -12.74 -2.90 -23.26
N GLU A 147 -11.91 -2.60 -24.25
CA GLU A 147 -11.21 -1.35 -24.56
C GLU A 147 -12.09 -0.08 -24.57
N SER A 148 -13.40 -0.17 -24.26
CA SER A 148 -14.37 0.93 -24.32
C SER A 148 -14.69 1.58 -22.97
N ASN A 149 -14.28 1.02 -21.82
CA ASN A 149 -14.70 1.50 -20.50
C ASN A 149 -13.57 2.08 -19.64
N TYR A 150 -12.84 3.06 -20.19
CA TYR A 150 -11.82 3.81 -19.44
C TYR A 150 -12.32 4.35 -18.08
N TRP A 151 -13.59 4.73 -17.99
CA TRP A 151 -14.22 5.22 -16.76
C TRP A 151 -14.28 4.17 -15.64
N LEU A 152 -14.39 2.87 -15.96
CA LEU A 152 -14.38 1.79 -14.96
C LEU A 152 -12.98 1.65 -14.33
N ASN A 153 -11.94 1.77 -15.15
CA ASN A 153 -10.56 1.74 -14.67
C ASN A 153 -10.27 2.95 -13.76
N TYR A 154 -10.70 4.15 -14.17
CA TYR A 154 -10.62 5.34 -13.32
C TYR A 154 -11.41 5.20 -12.01
N LEU A 155 -12.63 4.64 -12.07
CA LEU A 155 -13.47 4.44 -10.88
C LEU A 155 -12.84 3.47 -9.87
N SER A 156 -12.21 2.40 -10.35
CA SER A 156 -11.51 1.48 -9.46
C SER A 156 -10.26 2.09 -8.82
N ASN A 157 -9.53 2.92 -9.56
CA ASN A 157 -8.40 3.66 -8.98
C ASN A 157 -8.85 4.62 -7.87
N CYS A 158 -10.06 5.19 -7.98
CA CYS A 158 -10.67 5.94 -6.89
C CYS A 158 -10.96 5.04 -5.66
N PHE A 159 -11.36 3.78 -5.85
CA PHE A 159 -11.54 2.84 -4.73
C PHE A 159 -10.24 2.49 -4.03
N VAL A 160 -9.12 2.41 -4.75
CA VAL A 160 -7.79 2.24 -4.16
C VAL A 160 -7.45 3.38 -3.20
N PHE A 161 -7.75 4.63 -3.55
CA PHE A 161 -7.55 5.75 -2.63
C PHE A 161 -8.60 5.79 -1.50
N LEU A 162 -9.82 5.33 -1.77
CA LEU A 162 -10.86 5.23 -0.75
C LEU A 162 -10.45 4.28 0.38
N ASP A 163 -9.75 3.18 0.08
CA ASP A 163 -9.18 2.30 1.11
C ASP A 163 -8.28 3.07 2.08
N VAL A 164 -7.49 4.03 1.58
CA VAL A 164 -6.58 4.85 2.41
C VAL A 164 -7.36 5.76 3.37
N ILE A 165 -8.47 6.35 2.90
CA ILE A 165 -9.37 7.18 3.71
C ILE A 165 -10.09 6.32 4.75
N LEU A 166 -10.70 5.21 4.32
CA LEU A 166 -11.47 4.33 5.19
C LEU A 166 -10.58 3.67 6.24
N PHE A 167 -9.34 3.34 5.90
CA PHE A 167 -8.39 2.80 6.86
C PHE A 167 -8.04 3.84 7.94
N GLN A 168 -7.85 5.11 7.56
CA GLN A 168 -7.62 6.16 8.55
C GLN A 168 -8.83 6.36 9.49
N GLU A 169 -10.06 6.26 8.99
CA GLU A 169 -11.27 6.30 9.82
C GLU A 169 -11.37 5.06 10.73
N PHE A 170 -11.02 3.87 10.23
CA PHE A 170 -10.96 2.64 11.00
C PHE A 170 -10.00 2.75 12.19
N LEU A 171 -8.82 3.35 12.00
CA LEU A 171 -7.81 3.51 13.06
C LEU A 171 -8.22 4.47 14.19
N GLN A 172 -9.28 5.26 14.00
CA GLN A 172 -9.74 6.26 14.97
C GLN A 172 -10.95 5.81 15.80
N LYS A 173 -11.54 4.66 15.44
CA LYS A 173 -12.62 4.05 16.22
C LYS A 173 -12.06 3.43 17.50
#